data_AF-A0A699Z935-F1
#
_entry.id   AF-A0A699Z935-F1
#
_cell.length_a   1.000
_cell.length_b   1.000
_cell.length_c   1.000
_cell.angle_alpha   90.00
_cell.angle_beta   90.00
_cell.angle_gamma   90.00
#
_symmetry.space_group_name_H-M   'P 1'
#
loop_
_entity.id
_entity.type
_entity.pdbx_description
1 polymer ?
#
loop_
_entity_poly.entity_id
_entity_poly.type
_entity_poly.pdbx_seq_one_letter_code
_entity_poly.pdbx_strand_id
1 'polypeptide(L)' 'MLSTSCGNTYLAWSPDGNSFATKNENDVLTLYDFRKMRAAKHSYKSTSSKHASTRVNTARRKASHSTC' A
#
# COMPACT_ATOMS: atom_id res chain seq x y z
N MET A 1 -0.47 20.74 22.14
CA MET A 1 -0.73 19.75 21.07
C MET A 1 -0.37 18.39 21.60
N LEU A 2 -1.34 17.51 21.82
CA LEU A 2 -1.08 16.14 22.27
C LEU A 2 -0.66 15.33 21.05
N SER A 3 0.63 14.98 20.97
CA SER A 3 1.13 14.02 19.99
C SER A 3 0.92 12.63 20.56
N THR A 4 -0.10 11.93 20.08
CA THR A 4 -0.19 10.50 20.29
C THR A 4 0.78 9.85 19.32
N SER A 5 1.80 9.13 19.81
CA SER A 5 2.52 8.20 18.93
C SER A 5 1.55 7.08 18.60
N CYS A 6 0.69 7.32 17.62
CA CYS A 6 -0.23 6.34 17.10
C CYS A 6 0.62 5.36 16.29
N GLY A 7 0.99 4.27 16.93
CA GLY A 7 1.45 3.08 16.24
C GLY A 7 0.53 2.80 15.07
N ASN A 8 1.05 2.91 13.84
CA ASN A 8 0.26 2.78 12.61
C ASN A 8 -0.32 1.37 12.51
N THR A 9 -1.46 1.15 13.15
CA THR A 9 -2.20 -0.09 13.15
C THR A 9 -3.20 -0.01 12.01
N TYR A 10 -2.98 -0.78 10.95
CA TYR A 10 -3.88 -0.83 9.81
C TYR A 10 -4.97 -1.86 10.06
N LEU A 11 -6.20 -1.55 9.63
CA LEU A 11 -7.34 -2.46 9.67
C LEU A 11 -8.11 -2.40 8.36
N ALA A 12 -8.52 -3.57 7.86
CA ALA A 12 -9.39 -3.68 6.70
C ALA A 12 -10.44 -4.78 6.92
N TRP A 13 -11.69 -4.47 6.60
CA TRP A 13 -12.78 -5.44 6.60
C TRP A 13 -12.83 -6.19 5.27
N SER A 14 -13.14 -7.47 5.31
CA SER A 14 -13.52 -8.18 4.10
C SER A 14 -14.86 -7.65 3.59
N PRO A 15 -15.07 -7.54 2.27
CA PRO A 15 -16.35 -7.08 1.70
C PRO A 15 -17.56 -7.95 2.08
N ASP A 16 -17.33 -9.22 2.42
CA ASP A 16 -18.36 -10.17 2.86
C ASP A 16 -18.69 -10.05 4.37
N GLY A 17 -18.03 -9.15 5.10
CA GLY A 17 -18.23 -8.89 6.53
C GLY A 17 -17.80 -10.02 7.47
N ASN A 18 -17.26 -11.11 6.93
CA ASN A 18 -17.01 -12.32 7.69
C ASN A 18 -15.58 -12.43 8.23
N SER A 19 -14.72 -11.51 7.82
CA SER A 19 -13.32 -11.49 8.20
C SER A 19 -12.81 -10.06 8.29
N PHE A 20 -11.71 -9.88 9.00
CA PHE A 20 -10.96 -8.63 8.96
C PHE A 20 -9.47 -8.92 9.08
N ALA A 21 -8.67 -8.01 8.53
CA ALA A 21 -7.22 -8.06 8.60
C ALA A 21 -6.71 -6.92 9.48
N THR A 22 -5.70 -7.20 10.30
CA THR A 22 -4.91 -6.19 11.01
C THR A 22 -3.45 -6.29 10.65
N LYS A 23 -2.74 -5.16 10.63
CA LYS A 23 -1.28 -5.11 10.55
C LYS A 23 -0.73 -4.39 11.76
N ASN A 24 0.22 -5.00 12.47
CA ASN A 24 0.93 -4.38 13.57
C ASN A 24 2.26 -3.76 13.14
N GLU A 25 2.93 -3.10 14.08
CA GLU A 25 4.24 -2.46 13.87
C GLU A 25 5.37 -3.45 13.56
N ASN A 26 5.19 -4.72 13.90
CA ASN A 26 6.16 -5.80 13.65
C ASN A 26 6.01 -6.40 12.23
N ASP A 27 5.32 -5.71 11.32
CA ASP A 27 5.00 -6.18 9.96
C ASP A 27 4.30 -7.56 9.93
N VAL A 28 3.57 -7.89 11.01
CA VAL A 28 2.74 -9.09 11.06
C VAL A 28 1.31 -8.72 10.68
N LEU A 29 0.82 -9.38 9.63
CA LEU A 29 -0.57 -9.34 9.21
C LEU A 29 -1.34 -10.48 9.88
N THR A 30 -2.46 -10.18 10.52
CA THR A 30 -3.34 -11.18 11.11
C THR A 30 -4.70 -11.11 10.42
N LEU A 31 -5.15 -12.24 9.88
CA LEU A 31 -6.49 -12.41 9.33
C LEU A 31 -7.36 -13.13 10.37
N TYR A 32 -8.51 -12.53 10.69
CA TYR A 32 -9.50 -13.08 11.59
C TYR A 32 -10.72 -13.55 10.79
N ASP A 33 -11.17 -14.77 11.02
CA ASP A 33 -12.40 -15.35 10.45
C ASP A 33 -13.38 -15.67 11.58
N PHE A 34 -14.51 -14.97 11.61
CA PHE A 34 -15.53 -15.12 12.67
C PHE A 34 -16.32 -16.42 12.54
N ARG A 35 -16.52 -16.95 11.32
CA ARG A 35 -17.26 -18.21 11.13
C ARG A 35 -16.49 -19.38 11.71
N LYS A 36 -15.16 -19.33 11.58
CA LYS A 36 -14.27 -20.38 12.05
C LYS A 36 -13.68 -20.11 13.42
N MET A 37 -13.98 -18.95 14.02
CA MET A 37 -13.37 -18.45 15.26
C MET A 37 -11.84 -18.61 15.24
N ARG A 38 -11.22 -18.28 14.11
CA ARG A 38 -9.80 -18.56 13.84
C ARG A 38 -9.07 -17.28 13.49
N ALA A 39 -7.83 -17.17 13.97
CA ALA A 39 -6.86 -16.19 13.51
C ALA A 39 -5.71 -16.88 12.77
N ALA A 40 -5.36 -16.38 11.59
CA ALA A 40 -4.18 -16.78 10.84
C ALA A 40 -3.18 -15.63 10.80
N LYS A 41 -1.94 -15.87 11.23
CA LYS A 41 -0.86 -14.88 11.23
C LYS A 41 0.05 -15.11 10.04
N HIS A 42 0.41 -14.03 9.36
CA HIS A 42 1.33 -14.05 8.24
C HIS A 42 2.30 -12.87 8.35
N SER A 43 3.60 -13.17 8.38
CA SER A 43 4.64 -12.13 8.35
C SER A 43 4.78 -11.62 6.94
N TYR A 44 4.36 -10.37 6.70
CA TYR A 44 4.46 -9.75 5.38
C TYR A 44 5.66 -8.80 5.36
N LYS A 45 6.77 -9.23 4.74
CA LYS A 45 7.91 -8.34 4.50
C LYS A 45 7.56 -7.38 3.37
N SER A 46 7.10 -6.18 3.71
CA SER A 46 6.87 -5.13 2.72
C SER A 46 8.22 -4.71 2.14
N THR A 47 8.55 -5.18 0.93
CA THR A 47 9.63 -4.58 0.16
C THR A 47 9.12 -3.22 -0.31
N SER A 48 9.52 -2.15 0.39
CA SER A 48 9.29 -0.80 -0.11
C SER A 48 10.09 -0.64 -1.41
N SER A 49 9.46 -0.92 -2.56
CA SER A 49 10.02 -0.54 -3.85
C SER A 49 9.96 0.98 -3.88
N LYS A 50 11.09 1.64 -3.60
CA LYS A 50 11.27 3.06 -3.91
C LYS A 50 10.89 3.22 -5.38
N HIS A 51 9.85 4.00 -5.66
CA HIS A 51 9.45 4.32 -7.03
C HIS A 51 10.66 4.94 -7.73
N ALA A 52 11.38 4.14 -8.53
CA ALA A 52 12.41 4.65 -9.41
C ALA A 52 11.68 5.43 -10.51
N SER A 53 11.56 6.74 -10.30
CA SER A 53 11.00 7.65 -11.30
C SER A 53 12.05 7.83 -12.40
N THR A 54 12.02 6.93 -13.39
CA THR A 54 12.83 7.07 -14.61
C THR A 54 12.30 8.28 -15.36
N ARG A 55 12.95 9.45 -15.20
CA ARG A 55 12.67 10.63 -16.00
C ARG A 55 12.99 10.31 -17.46
N VAL A 56 11.96 10.14 -18.28
CA VAL A 56 12.10 10.09 -19.74
C VAL A 56 12.28 11.54 -20.23
N ASN A 57 13.50 11.89 -20.61
CA ASN A 57 13.78 13.16 -21.30
C ASN A 57 13.33 13.04 -22.76
N THR A 58 12.12 13.49 -23.09
CA THR A 58 11.71 13.68 -24.49
C THR A 58 12.35 14.95 -25.05
N ALA A 59 13.42 14.79 -25.82
CA ALA A 59 14.02 15.87 -26.60
C ALA A 59 13.01 16.38 -27.66
N ARG A 60 12.62 17.64 -27.51
CA ARG A 60 11.70 18.37 -28.39
C ARG A 60 12.33 18.55 -29.78
N ARG A 61 11.94 17.75 -30.78
CA ARG A 61 12.21 18.06 -32.18
C ARG A 61 11.22 19.16 -32.63
N LYS A 62 11.72 20.37 -32.89
CA LYS A 62 10.96 21.42 -33.60
C LYS A 62 10.78 20.98 -35.05
N ALA A 63 9.54 20.82 -35.50
CA ALA A 63 9.22 20.74 -36.92
C ALA A 63 8.91 22.15 -37.43
N SER A 64 9.72 22.60 -38.39
CA SER A 64 9.51 23.83 -39.17
C SER A 64 8.38 23.55 -40.18
N HIS A 65 7.31 24.33 -40.13
CA HIS A 65 6.30 24.35 -41.21
C HIS A 65 6.57 25.59 -42.07
N SER A 66 6.92 25.38 -43.33
CA SER A 66 6.97 26.43 -44.35
C SER A 66 5.55 26.81 -44.75
N THR A 67 5.25 28.10 -44.71
CA THR A 67 4.06 28.71 -45.31
C THR A 67 4.14 28.71 -46.83
N CYS A 68 3.03 28.40 -47.49
CA CYS A 68 2.69 28.87 -48.84
C CYS A 68 1.51 29.83 -48.71
#